data_AF-A0A1I6V370-F1
#
_entry.id   AF-A0A1I6V370-F1
#
_cell.length_a   1.000
_cell.length_b   1.000
_cell.length_c   1.000
_cell.angle_alpha   90.00
_cell.angle_beta   90.00
_cell.angle_gamma   90.00
#
_symmetry.space_group_name_H-M   'P 1'
#
loop_
_entity.id
_entity.type
_entity.pdbx_description
1 polymer ?
#
loop_
_entity_poly.entity_id
_entity_poly.type
_entity_poly.pdbx_seq_one_letter_code
_entity_poly.pdbx_strand_id
1 'polypeptide(L)'
;MELSFLLAKSFTLLLSLIVAYLAYHGYRRSGQKPMLYVSGGFVFIGAGAICEGLIYHVFGTTIASAALVQAVIVSSGMGLVLLSLTK
;
A
#
# COMPACT_ATOMS: atom_id res chain seq x y z
N MET A 1 -12.43 18.39 -5.12
CA MET A 1 -12.40 16.92 -4.91
C MET A 1 -13.56 16.56 -4.02
N GLU A 2 -14.39 15.60 -4.42
CA GLU A 2 -15.49 15.15 -3.55
C GLU A 2 -14.92 14.53 -2.28
N LEU A 3 -15.43 14.97 -1.13
CA LEU A 3 -15.05 14.50 0.20
C LEU A 3 -15.04 12.97 0.28
N SER A 4 -15.99 12.33 -0.42
CA SER A 4 -16.14 10.88 -0.57
C SER A 4 -14.88 10.17 -1.09
N PHE A 5 -14.17 10.77 -2.06
CA PHE A 5 -12.95 10.18 -2.61
C PHE A 5 -11.80 10.21 -1.60
N LEU A 6 -11.65 11.33 -0.88
CA LEU A 6 -10.64 11.47 0.16
C LEU A 6 -10.92 10.54 1.34
N LEU A 7 -12.18 10.39 1.75
CA LEU A 7 -12.58 9.42 2.77
C LEU A 7 -12.25 7.99 2.35
N ALA A 8 -12.65 7.58 1.14
CA ALA A 8 -12.38 6.24 0.64
C ALA A 8 -10.89 5.91 0.65
N LYS A 9 -10.05 6.83 0.14
CA LYS A 9 -8.58 6.65 0.07
C LYS A 9 -7.95 6.61 1.47
N SER A 10 -8.45 7.42 2.40
CA SER A 10 -8.01 7.41 3.81
C SER A 10 -8.37 6.10 4.51
N PHE A 11 -9.56 5.56 4.23
CA PHE A 11 -9.98 4.25 4.73
C PHE A 11 -9.12 3.12 4.18
N THR A 12 -8.84 3.11 2.87
CA THR A 12 -7.95 2.11 2.26
C THR A 12 -6.55 2.18 2.87
N LEU A 13 -6.01 3.38 3.08
CA LEU A 13 -4.73 3.55 3.74
C LEU A 13 -4.75 3.05 5.17
N LEU A 14 -5.77 3.41 5.96
CA LEU A 14 -5.92 2.96 7.35
C LEU A 14 -5.94 1.44 7.41
N LEU A 15 -6.73 0.79 6.56
CA LEU A 15 -6.77 -0.67 6.47
C LEU A 15 -5.38 -1.24 6.13
N SER A 16 -4.70 -0.65 5.14
CA SER A 16 -3.37 -1.10 4.73
C SER A 16 -2.35 -0.99 5.86
N LEU A 17 -2.40 0.10 6.62
CA LEU A 17 -1.51 0.35 7.76
C LEU A 17 -1.82 -0.58 8.93
N ILE A 18 -3.10 -0.86 9.19
CA ILE A 18 -3.54 -1.83 10.20
C ILE A 18 -3.00 -3.23 9.85
N VAL A 19 -3.11 -3.65 8.59
CA VAL A 19 -2.57 -4.94 8.15
C VAL A 19 -1.05 -4.97 8.26
N ALA A 20 -0.36 -3.90 7.85
CA ALA A 20 1.08 -3.80 8.00
C ALA A 20 1.54 -3.88 9.47
N TYR A 21 0.80 -3.22 10.37
CA TYR A 21 1.06 -3.24 11.81
C TYR A 21 0.80 -4.62 12.41
N LEU A 22 -0.32 -5.26 12.08
CA LEU A 22 -0.64 -6.61 12.54
C LEU A 22 0.38 -7.63 12.04
N ALA A 23 0.82 -7.52 10.79
CA ALA A 23 1.88 -8.37 10.23
C ALA A 23 3.21 -8.16 10.97
N TYR A 24 3.58 -6.92 11.28
CA TYR A 24 4.77 -6.62 12.07
C TYR A 24 4.67 -7.14 13.51
N HIS A 25 3.51 -6.96 14.15
CA HIS A 25 3.26 -7.47 15.50
C HIS A 25 3.27 -9.01 15.54
N GLY A 26 2.68 -9.65 14.51
CA GLY A 26 2.72 -11.10 14.31
C GLY A 26 4.14 -11.62 14.08
N TYR A 27 4.96 -10.90 13.29
CA TYR A 27 6.38 -11.20 13.14
C TYR A 27 7.11 -11.18 14.48
N ARG A 28 6.88 -10.15 15.30
CA ARG A 28 7.53 -10.01 16.62
C ARG A 28 7.15 -11.13 17.58
N ARG A 29 5.93 -11.68 17.48
CA ARG A 29 5.42 -12.73 18.37
C ARG A 29 5.72 -14.15 17.89
N SER A 30 5.65 -14.41 16.59
CA SER A 30 5.82 -15.76 16.01
C SER A 30 7.20 -16.00 15.41
N GLY A 31 8.03 -14.96 15.22
CA GLY A 31 9.37 -15.08 14.61
C GLY A 31 9.37 -15.47 13.13
N GLN A 32 8.19 -15.54 12.51
CA GLN A 32 8.01 -15.98 11.14
C GLN A 32 8.44 -14.89 10.16
N LYS A 33 9.65 -15.02 9.60
CA LYS A 33 10.21 -14.15 8.55
C LYS A 33 9.23 -13.79 7.42
N PRO A 34 8.30 -14.67 6.98
CA PRO A 34 7.26 -14.32 6.00
C PRO A 34 6.43 -13.09 6.37
N MET A 35 6.09 -12.92 7.65
CA MET A 35 5.22 -11.82 8.10
C MET A 35 5.87 -10.43 7.93
N LEU A 36 7.20 -10.34 7.89
CA LEU A 36 7.89 -9.08 7.55
C LEU A 36 7.65 -8.67 6.10
N TYR A 37 7.64 -9.64 5.17
CA TYR A 37 7.38 -9.37 3.75
C TYR A 37 5.93 -8.91 3.54
N VAL A 38 4.97 -9.47 4.29
CA VAL A 38 3.59 -8.98 4.31
C VAL A 38 3.52 -7.55 4.81
N SER A 39 4.20 -7.24 5.93
CA SER A 39 4.24 -5.89 6.49
C SER A 39 4.80 -4.88 5.49
N GLY A 40 5.96 -5.18 4.88
CA GLY A 40 6.55 -4.34 3.84
C GLY A 40 5.66 -4.18 2.60
N GLY A 41 5.03 -5.27 2.15
CA GLY A 41 4.11 -5.25 1.02
C GLY A 41 2.91 -4.34 1.25
N PHE A 42 2.30 -4.39 2.43
CA PHE A 42 1.17 -3.52 2.79
C PHE A 42 1.57 -2.06 3.04
N VAL A 43 2.82 -1.78 3.41
CA VAL A 43 3.34 -0.40 3.41
C VAL A 43 3.41 0.16 1.99
N PHE A 44 3.94 -0.64 1.03
CA PHE A 44 3.97 -0.25 -0.38
C PHE A 44 2.57 -0.06 -0.97
N ILE A 45 1.64 -0.98 -0.70
CA ILE A 45 0.24 -0.88 -1.15
C ILE A 45 -0.42 0.39 -0.58
N GLY A 46 -0.22 0.67 0.71
CA GLY A 46 -0.74 1.87 1.37
C GLY A 46 -0.15 3.16 0.83
N ALA A 47 1.16 3.19 0.57
CA ALA A 47 1.83 4.32 -0.07
C ALA A 47 1.30 4.56 -1.48
N GLY A 48 1.17 3.50 -2.28
CA GLY A 48 0.58 3.54 -3.62
C GLY A 48 -0.83 4.12 -3.61
N ALA A 49 -1.64 3.76 -2.60
CA ALA A 49 -3.00 4.27 -2.45
C ALA A 49 -3.06 5.79 -2.26
N ILE A 50 -2.07 6.46 -1.65
CA ILE A 50 -2.05 7.95 -1.57
C ILE A 50 -1.36 8.56 -2.79
N CYS A 51 -0.37 7.87 -3.36
CA CYS A 51 0.46 8.40 -4.45
C CYS A 51 -0.35 8.92 -5.63
N GLU A 52 -1.41 8.24 -6.06
CA GLU A 52 -2.28 8.74 -7.14
C GLU A 52 -2.89 10.11 -6.81
N GLY A 53 -3.38 10.29 -5.58
CA GLY A 53 -3.97 11.56 -5.14
C GLY A 53 -2.94 12.68 -5.04
N LEU A 54 -1.73 12.35 -4.57
CA LEU A 54 -0.63 13.32 -4.47
C LEU A 54 -0.10 13.71 -5.85
N ILE A 55 0.11 12.75 -6.75
CA ILE A 55 0.64 12.99 -8.11
C ILE A 55 -0.37 13.80 -8.93
N TYR A 56 -1.66 13.48 -8.84
CA TYR A 56 -2.71 14.25 -9.49
C TYR A 56 -2.74 15.70 -9.00
N HIS A 57 -2.60 15.93 -7.68
CA HIS A 57 -2.71 17.25 -7.08
C HIS A 57 -1.42 18.10 -7.20
N VAL A 58 -0.23 17.48 -7.18
CA VAL A 58 1.06 18.18 -7.19
C VAL A 58 1.59 18.42 -8.60
N PHE A 59 1.40 17.46 -9.52
CA PHE A 59 1.98 17.54 -10.86
C PHE A 59 1.01 18.07 -11.93
N GLY A 60 -0.30 18.20 -11.64
CA GLY A 60 -1.31 18.60 -12.63
C GLY A 60 -1.34 17.69 -13.87
N THR A 61 -0.81 16.47 -13.73
CA THR A 61 -0.59 15.52 -14.83
C THR A 61 -1.86 14.72 -15.12
N THR A 62 -1.91 14.07 -16.29
CA THR A 62 -3.04 13.23 -16.69
C THR A 62 -3.25 12.07 -15.72
N ILE A 63 -4.52 11.80 -15.36
CA ILE A 63 -4.96 10.68 -14.46
C ILE A 63 -4.28 9.36 -14.83
N ALA A 64 -4.09 9.10 -16.12
CA ALA A 64 -3.39 7.92 -16.63
C ALA A 64 -1.97 7.74 -16.06
N SER A 65 -1.16 8.81 -16.01
CA SER A 65 0.21 8.73 -15.48
C SER A 65 0.24 8.53 -13.96
N ALA A 66 -0.67 9.17 -13.22
CA ALA A 66 -0.81 8.97 -11.78
C ALA A 66 -1.24 7.53 -11.46
N ALA A 67 -2.19 6.98 -12.22
CA ALA A 67 -2.64 5.59 -12.11
C ALA A 67 -1.52 4.59 -12.44
N LEU A 68 -0.65 4.90 -13.41
CA LEU A 68 0.46 4.04 -13.81
C LEU A 68 1.52 3.95 -12.72
N VAL A 69 1.88 5.08 -12.08
CA VAL A 69 2.80 5.09 -10.93
C VAL A 69 2.19 4.34 -9.75
N GLN A 70 0.91 4.57 -9.44
CA GLN A 70 0.20 3.81 -8.41
C GLN A 70 0.23 2.31 -8.71
N ALA A 71 -0.03 1.89 -9.95
CA ALA A 71 -0.03 0.49 -10.34
C ALA A 71 1.34 -0.16 -10.11
N VAL A 72 2.43 0.49 -10.50
CA VAL A 72 3.80 -0.04 -10.29
C VAL A 72 4.09 -0.21 -8.80
N ILE A 73 3.74 0.78 -7.98
CA ILE A 73 3.95 0.73 -6.52
C ILE A 73 3.10 -0.40 -5.90
N VAL A 74 1.82 -0.49 -6.25
CA VAL A 74 0.92 -1.53 -5.72
C VAL A 74 1.36 -2.93 -6.16
N SER A 75 1.73 -3.11 -7.43
CA SER A 75 2.27 -4.37 -7.94
C SER A 75 3.54 -4.78 -7.22
N SER A 76 4.43 -3.84 -6.91
CA SER A 76 5.65 -4.14 -6.12
C SER A 76 5.31 -4.61 -4.70
N GLY A 77 4.32 -3.98 -4.06
CA GLY A 77 3.83 -4.40 -2.74
C GLY A 77 3.15 -5.77 -2.76
N MET A 78 2.36 -6.06 -3.79
CA MET A 78 1.79 -7.39 -4.01
C MET A 78 2.88 -8.45 -4.24
N GLY A 79 3.96 -8.11 -4.95
CA GLY A 79 5.11 -8.99 -5.13
C GLY A 79 5.78 -9.35 -3.80
N LEU A 80 5.91 -8.40 -2.87
CA LEU A 80 6.40 -8.69 -1.52
C LEU A 80 5.46 -9.61 -0.74
N VAL A 81 4.15 -9.40 -0.83
CA VAL A 81 3.16 -10.31 -0.22
C VAL A 81 3.26 -11.71 -0.82
N LEU A 82 3.42 -11.83 -2.14
CA LEU A 82 3.59 -13.12 -2.81
C LEU A 82 4.87 -13.85 -2.36
N LEU A 83 5.98 -13.11 -2.20
CA LEU A 83 7.23 -13.64 -1.67
C LEU A 83 7.08 -14.17 -0.23
N SER A 84 6.20 -13.55 0.57
CA SER A 84 5.88 -14.07 1.90
C SER A 84 5.21 -15.45 1.87
N LEU A 85 4.44 -15.76 0.83
CA LEU A 85 3.76 -17.05 0.70
C LEU A 85 4.68 -18.14 0.12
N THR A 86 5.78 -17.73 -0.52
CA THR A 86 6.69 -18.64 -1.22
C THR A 86 7.91 -19.03 -0.37
N LYS A 87 8.18 -18.31 0.72
CA LYS A 87 9.32 -18.53 1.64
C LYS A 87 8.87 -18.89 3.03
#